data_AF-A0A7I4Y6G2-F1
#
_entry.id   AF-A0A7I4Y6G2-F1
#
_cell.length_a   1.000
_cell.length_b   1.000
_cell.length_c   1.000
_cell.angle_alpha   90.00
_cell.angle_beta   90.00
_cell.angle_gamma   90.00
#
_symmetry.space_group_name_H-M   'P 1'
#
loop_
_entity.id
_entity.type
_entity.pdbx_description
1 polymer ?
#
loop_
_entity_poly.entity_id
_entity_poly.type
_entity_poly.pdbx_seq_one_letter_code
_entity_poly.pdbx_strand_id
1 'polypeptide(L)'
;MDLREKLRTVQQQLPDLQRALPRLPSAQELHDNIVKYCIEFHDCTETVARLENHLRLLRNSQEPVLHRSQEAESLEWQSDLLRLRFLFIKSQLRTIFAIAPILVALKRTSAAEWATLMETQHKLDNNKPLLLRMDAIEVITTDSLQTLDGIQLELKTLRKE
;
A
#
# COMPACT_ATOMS: atom_id res chain seq x y z
N MET A 1 -12.43 40.60 -18.97
CA MET A 1 -13.14 39.30 -19.01
C MET A 1 -14.21 39.31 -17.95
N ASP A 2 -15.47 39.33 -18.37
CA ASP A 2 -16.63 39.39 -17.48
C ASP A 2 -16.80 38.04 -16.75
N LEU A 3 -17.16 38.07 -15.47
CA LEU A 3 -17.38 36.89 -14.63
C LEU A 3 -18.47 35.97 -15.23
N ARG A 4 -19.44 36.57 -15.92
CA ARG A 4 -20.51 35.86 -16.62
C ARG A 4 -20.03 35.08 -17.84
N GLU A 5 -19.06 35.61 -18.58
CA GLU A 5 -18.44 34.90 -19.70
C GLU A 5 -17.66 33.69 -19.19
N LYS A 6 -16.84 33.86 -18.14
CA LYS A 6 -16.11 32.75 -17.51
C LYS A 6 -17.05 31.65 -17.02
N LEU A 7 -18.17 32.02 -16.39
CA LEU A 7 -19.15 31.06 -15.91
C LEU A 7 -19.78 30.25 -17.05
N ARG A 8 -20.11 30.90 -18.17
CA ARG A 8 -20.60 30.23 -19.39
C ARG A 8 -19.58 29.27 -19.96
N THR A 9 -18.32 29.67 -20.06
CA THR A 9 -17.25 28.81 -20.59
C THR A 9 -17.06 27.57 -19.73
N VAL A 10 -17.05 27.72 -18.40
CA VAL A 10 -16.94 26.59 -17.47
C VAL A 10 -18.16 25.66 -17.56
N GLN A 11 -19.37 26.21 -17.66
CA GLN A 11 -20.58 25.42 -17.85
C GLN A 11 -20.58 24.61 -19.16
N GLN A 12 -20.00 25.18 -20.23
CA GLN A 12 -19.87 24.49 -21.51
C GLN A 12 -18.80 23.38 -21.49
N GLN A 13 -17.73 23.54 -20.70
CA GLN A 13 -16.63 22.57 -20.60
C GLN A 13 -16.91 21.43 -19.62
N LEU A 14 -17.84 21.62 -18.67
CA LEU A 14 -18.19 20.62 -17.66
C LEU A 14 -18.61 19.25 -18.24
N PRO A 15 -19.44 19.17 -19.29
CA PRO A 15 -19.86 17.88 -19.86
C PRO A 15 -18.71 17.12 -20.53
N ASP A 16 -17.82 17.84 -21.21
CA ASP A 16 -16.66 17.24 -21.88
C ASP A 16 -15.65 16.71 -20.85
N LEU A 17 -15.43 17.46 -19.77
CA LEU A 17 -14.63 17.00 -18.62
C LEU A 17 -15.24 15.77 -17.95
N GLN A 18 -16.57 15.74 -17.76
CA GLN A 18 -17.26 14.59 -17.19
C GLN A 18 -17.17 13.35 -18.09
N ARG A 19 -17.20 13.52 -19.41
CA ARG A 19 -17.03 12.43 -20.39
C ARG A 19 -15.60 11.92 -20.47
N ALA A 20 -14.61 12.78 -20.23
CA ALA A 20 -13.19 12.41 -20.23
C ALA A 20 -12.80 11.57 -18.99
N LEU A 21 -13.59 11.62 -17.91
CA LEU A 21 -13.32 10.85 -16.72
C LEU A 21 -13.70 9.36 -16.91
N PRO A 22 -12.81 8.42 -16.52
CA PRO A 22 -13.18 7.02 -16.46
C PRO A 22 -14.31 6.81 -15.45
N ARG A 23 -14.98 5.65 -15.53
CA ARG A 23 -16.00 5.29 -14.54
C ARG A 23 -15.38 5.25 -13.15
N LEU A 24 -15.71 6.25 -12.34
CA LEU A 24 -15.23 6.36 -10.97
C LEU A 24 -16.06 5.43 -10.06
N PRO A 25 -15.41 4.79 -9.07
CA PRO A 25 -16.10 3.99 -8.06
C PRO A 25 -17.01 4.87 -7.20
N SER A 26 -17.95 4.24 -6.49
CA SER A 26 -18.66 4.85 -5.38
C SER A 26 -17.73 5.11 -4.19
N ALA A 27 -18.15 5.96 -3.25
CA ALA A 27 -17.39 6.22 -2.04
C ALA A 27 -17.18 4.94 -1.20
N GLN A 28 -18.20 4.09 -1.10
CA GLN A 28 -18.11 2.82 -0.40
C GLN A 28 -17.10 1.88 -1.05
N GLU A 29 -17.21 1.66 -2.38
CA GLU A 29 -16.26 0.82 -3.10
C GLU A 29 -14.82 1.35 -2.98
N LEU A 30 -14.64 2.68 -3.01
CA LEU A 30 -13.32 3.28 -2.83
C LEU A 30 -12.75 2.95 -1.45
N HIS A 31 -13.56 3.13 -0.41
CA HIS A 31 -13.18 2.83 0.96
C HIS A 31 -12.89 1.34 1.18
N ASP A 32 -13.74 0.45 0.68
CA ASP A 32 -13.54 -1.00 0.81
C ASP A 32 -12.23 -1.44 0.14
N ASN A 33 -11.87 -0.82 -0.99
CA ASN A 33 -10.58 -1.03 -1.63
C ASN A 33 -9.42 -0.50 -0.76
N ILE A 34 -9.54 0.67 -0.13
CA ILE A 34 -8.52 1.17 0.82
C ILE A 34 -8.33 0.17 1.94
N VAL A 35 -9.42 -0.26 2.60
CA VAL A 35 -9.38 -1.23 3.71
C VAL A 35 -8.69 -2.52 3.27
N LYS A 36 -9.09 -3.07 2.12
CA LYS A 36 -8.47 -4.27 1.54
C LYS A 36 -6.95 -4.12 1.40
N TYR A 37 -6.49 -3.05 0.75
CA TYR A 37 -5.06 -2.84 0.55
C TYR A 37 -4.31 -2.55 1.85
N CYS A 38 -4.96 -1.95 2.86
CA CYS A 38 -4.37 -1.76 4.17
C CYS A 38 -4.23 -3.10 4.93
N ILE A 39 -5.15 -4.04 4.74
CA ILE A 39 -5.03 -5.41 5.27
C ILE A 39 -3.86 -6.12 4.58
N GLU A 40 -3.81 -6.10 3.25
CA GLU A 40 -2.68 -6.69 2.50
C GLU A 40 -1.33 -6.06 2.90
N PHE A 41 -1.33 -4.75 3.19
CA PHE A 41 -0.16 -4.05 3.71
C PHE A 41 0.26 -4.59 5.07
N HIS A 42 -0.69 -4.77 5.99
CA HIS A 42 -0.43 -5.34 7.30
C HIS A 42 0.17 -6.75 7.19
N ASP A 43 -0.40 -7.61 6.35
CA ASP A 43 0.11 -8.96 6.11
C ASP A 43 1.55 -8.94 5.57
N CYS A 44 1.87 -7.96 4.71
CA CYS A 44 3.24 -7.76 4.24
C CYS A 44 4.18 -7.42 5.41
N THR A 45 3.79 -6.51 6.32
CA THR A 45 4.61 -6.16 7.49
C THR A 45 4.84 -7.34 8.43
N GLU A 46 3.82 -8.18 8.67
CA GLU A 46 4.01 -9.41 9.46
C GLU A 46 4.94 -10.40 8.74
N THR A 47 4.86 -10.46 7.42
CA THR A 47 5.75 -11.32 6.61
C THR A 47 7.20 -10.85 6.67
N VAL A 48 7.47 -9.53 6.73
CA VAL A 48 8.84 -9.01 6.97
C VAL A 48 9.37 -9.54 8.29
N ALA A 49 8.60 -9.41 9.38
CA ALA A 49 9.01 -9.88 10.69
C ALA A 49 9.26 -11.40 10.72
N ARG A 50 8.48 -12.18 9.98
CA ARG A 50 8.75 -13.63 9.81
C ARG A 50 10.05 -13.88 9.04
N LEU A 51 10.30 -13.13 7.97
CA LEU A 51 11.52 -13.24 7.16
C LEU A 51 12.78 -12.92 7.99
N GLU A 52 12.73 -11.86 8.81
CA GLU A 52 13.81 -11.51 9.75
C GLU A 52 14.08 -12.65 10.74
N ASN A 53 13.03 -13.24 11.30
CA ASN A 53 13.17 -14.37 12.21
C ASN A 53 13.78 -15.60 11.51
N HIS A 54 13.35 -15.90 10.28
CA HIS A 54 13.92 -16.99 9.48
C HIS A 54 15.41 -16.77 9.17
N LEU A 55 15.77 -15.55 8.76
CA LEU A 55 17.18 -15.19 8.56
C LEU A 55 17.99 -15.40 9.86
N ARG A 56 17.47 -14.97 11.00
CA ARG A 56 18.12 -15.17 12.30
C ARG A 56 18.31 -16.66 12.63
N LEU A 57 17.33 -17.50 12.32
CA LEU A 57 17.44 -18.95 12.52
C LEU A 57 18.48 -19.56 11.57
N LEU A 58 18.44 -19.20 10.30
CA LEU A 58 19.38 -19.67 9.28
C LEU A 58 20.83 -19.31 9.62
N ARG A 59 21.07 -18.10 10.15
CA ARG A 59 22.40 -17.65 10.61
C ARG A 59 22.98 -18.52 11.71
N ASN A 60 22.14 -19.07 12.59
CA ASN A 60 22.55 -19.90 13.71
C ASN A 60 22.43 -21.40 13.42
N SER A 61 22.04 -21.75 12.19
CA SER A 61 21.82 -23.13 11.79
C SER A 61 23.14 -23.90 11.67
N GLN A 62 23.14 -25.13 12.18
CA GLN A 62 24.23 -26.09 12.01
C GLN A 62 24.01 -27.03 10.82
N GLU A 63 22.99 -26.77 10.00
CA GLU A 63 22.71 -27.53 8.79
C GLU A 63 23.87 -27.46 7.78
N PRO A 64 24.00 -28.47 6.90
CA PRO A 64 25.02 -28.48 5.86
C PRO A 64 24.98 -27.22 4.98
N VAL A 65 26.15 -26.77 4.53
CA VAL A 65 26.32 -25.56 3.70
C VAL A 65 25.39 -25.55 2.48
N LEU A 66 25.23 -26.70 1.81
CA LEU A 66 24.33 -26.82 0.66
C LEU A 66 22.87 -26.50 1.02
N HIS A 67 22.38 -27.02 2.16
CA HIS A 67 21.02 -26.77 2.63
C HIS A 67 20.85 -25.30 3.00
N ARG A 68 21.82 -24.73 3.74
CA ARG A 68 21.82 -23.32 4.12
C ARG A 68 21.83 -22.39 2.91
N SER A 69 22.58 -22.73 1.86
CA SER A 69 22.62 -21.95 0.62
C SER A 69 21.28 -21.98 -0.13
N GLN A 70 20.63 -23.14 -0.21
CA GLN A 70 19.31 -23.28 -0.84
C GLN A 70 18.24 -22.52 -0.07
N GLU A 71 18.27 -22.59 1.26
CA GLU A 71 17.36 -21.86 2.12
C GLU A 71 17.59 -20.34 2.01
N ALA A 72 18.85 -19.91 1.96
CA ALA A 72 19.19 -18.50 1.72
C ALA A 72 18.62 -17.99 0.40
N GLU A 73 18.76 -18.76 -0.69
CA GLU A 73 18.19 -18.42 -2.00
C GLU A 73 16.67 -18.32 -1.95
N SER A 74 15.99 -19.26 -1.25
CA SER A 74 14.54 -19.18 -1.05
C SER A 74 14.12 -17.90 -0.32
N LEU A 75 14.87 -17.51 0.72
CA LEU A 75 14.62 -16.27 1.46
C LEU A 75 14.91 -15.02 0.59
N GLU A 76 15.90 -15.06 -0.31
CA GLU A 76 16.16 -13.98 -1.26
C GLU A 76 14.94 -13.75 -2.16
N TRP A 77 14.40 -14.82 -2.75
CA TRP A 77 13.20 -14.76 -3.58
C TRP A 77 11.98 -14.23 -2.83
N GLN A 78 11.78 -14.67 -1.58
CA GLN A 78 10.70 -14.17 -0.73
C GLN A 78 10.86 -12.68 -0.43
N SER A 79 12.09 -12.22 -0.17
CA SER A 79 12.42 -10.81 0.04
C SER A 79 12.08 -9.96 -1.19
N ASP A 80 12.48 -10.41 -2.39
CA ASP A 80 12.19 -9.72 -3.65
C ASP A 80 10.68 -9.64 -3.94
N LEU A 81 9.97 -10.74 -3.74
CA LEU A 81 8.51 -10.77 -3.90
C LEU A 81 7.84 -9.78 -2.94
N LEU A 82 8.28 -9.74 -1.69
CA LEU A 82 7.70 -8.86 -0.69
C LEU A 82 7.98 -7.39 -0.99
N ARG A 83 9.18 -7.07 -1.51
CA ARG A 83 9.53 -5.74 -2.02
C ARG A 83 8.57 -5.28 -3.10
N LEU A 84 8.31 -6.12 -4.10
CA LEU A 84 7.38 -5.82 -5.18
C LEU A 84 5.95 -5.61 -4.66
N ARG A 85 5.50 -6.42 -3.69
CA ARG A 85 4.19 -6.25 -3.06
C ARG A 85 4.06 -4.91 -2.34
N PHE A 86 5.05 -4.50 -1.55
CA PHE A 86 5.03 -3.19 -0.90
C PHE A 86 4.93 -2.04 -1.91
N LEU A 87 5.73 -2.07 -2.97
CA LEU A 87 5.71 -1.04 -4.01
C LEU A 87 4.37 -0.99 -4.73
N PHE A 88 3.80 -2.17 -5.05
CA PHE A 88 2.50 -2.29 -5.68
C PHE A 88 1.39 -1.72 -4.78
N ILE A 89 1.30 -2.18 -3.52
CA ILE A 89 0.28 -1.73 -2.57
C ILE A 89 0.37 -0.22 -2.34
N LYS A 90 1.58 0.32 -2.13
CA LYS A 90 1.81 1.76 -2.01
C LYS A 90 1.30 2.53 -3.23
N SER A 91 1.57 2.02 -4.44
CA SER A 91 1.09 2.63 -5.68
C SER A 91 -0.44 2.58 -5.79
N GLN A 92 -1.07 1.46 -5.44
CA GLN A 92 -2.52 1.31 -5.44
C GLN A 92 -3.17 2.28 -4.46
N LEU A 93 -2.69 2.31 -3.22
CA LEU A 93 -3.21 3.21 -2.18
C LEU A 93 -3.08 4.67 -2.60
N ARG A 94 -1.91 5.12 -3.09
CA ARG A 94 -1.74 6.49 -3.61
C ARG A 94 -2.78 6.84 -4.67
N THR A 95 -3.01 5.93 -5.60
CA THR A 95 -3.97 6.13 -6.70
C THR A 95 -5.40 6.24 -6.15
N ILE A 96 -5.77 5.36 -5.23
CA ILE A 96 -7.11 5.28 -4.65
C ILE A 96 -7.38 6.49 -3.75
N PHE A 97 -6.44 6.90 -2.92
CA PHE A 97 -6.55 8.11 -2.09
C PHE A 97 -6.70 9.39 -2.94
N ALA A 98 -6.11 9.43 -4.14
CA ALA A 98 -6.29 10.55 -5.07
C ALA A 98 -7.69 10.63 -5.69
N ILE A 99 -8.49 9.55 -5.65
CA ILE A 99 -9.86 9.54 -6.19
C ILE A 99 -10.84 10.22 -5.23
N ALA A 100 -10.61 10.18 -3.92
CA ALA A 100 -11.55 10.73 -2.94
C ALA A 100 -11.85 12.24 -3.16
N PRO A 101 -10.85 13.13 -3.36
CA PRO A 101 -11.11 14.53 -3.71
C PRO A 101 -11.91 14.71 -5.02
N ILE A 102 -11.74 13.80 -5.99
CA ILE A 102 -12.48 13.83 -7.26
C ILE A 102 -13.96 13.52 -7.01
N LEU A 103 -14.26 12.51 -6.18
CA LEU A 103 -15.64 12.17 -5.81
C LEU A 103 -16.33 13.34 -5.09
N VAL A 104 -15.60 14.02 -4.21
CA VAL A 104 -16.10 15.22 -3.51
C VAL A 104 -16.36 16.35 -4.50
N ALA A 105 -15.42 16.63 -5.41
CA ALA A 105 -15.57 17.69 -6.41
C ALA A 105 -16.75 17.45 -7.36
N LEU A 106 -17.01 16.18 -7.70
CA LEU A 106 -18.15 15.77 -8.52
C LEU A 106 -19.47 15.66 -7.73
N LYS A 107 -19.48 16.02 -6.44
CA LYS A 107 -20.63 15.91 -5.53
C LYS A 107 -21.21 14.49 -5.46
N ARG A 108 -20.38 13.47 -5.67
CA ARG A 108 -20.76 12.06 -5.48
C ARG A 108 -20.72 11.64 -4.01
N THR A 109 -19.99 12.39 -3.19
CA THR A 109 -20.00 12.33 -1.73
C THR A 109 -19.64 13.70 -1.19
N SER A 110 -19.98 14.00 0.07
CA SER A 110 -19.48 15.18 0.76
C SER A 110 -18.14 14.90 1.45
N ALA A 111 -17.35 15.94 1.71
CA ALA A 111 -16.11 15.79 2.48
C ALA A 111 -16.37 15.25 3.90
N ALA A 112 -17.50 15.62 4.51
CA ALA A 112 -17.90 15.15 5.84
C ALA A 112 -18.30 13.67 5.83
N GLU A 113 -19.05 13.23 4.82
CA GLU A 113 -19.38 11.81 4.62
C GLU A 113 -18.12 10.97 4.43
N TRP A 114 -17.19 11.43 3.57
CA TRP A 114 -15.93 10.74 3.35
C TRP A 114 -15.08 10.66 4.63
N ALA A 115 -14.99 11.75 5.40
CA ALA A 115 -14.28 11.75 6.67
C ALA A 115 -14.88 10.76 7.67
N THR A 116 -16.21 10.75 7.80
CA THR A 116 -16.94 9.81 8.66
C THR A 116 -16.67 8.35 8.24
N LEU A 117 -16.65 8.09 6.94
CA LEU A 117 -16.33 6.77 6.39
C LEU A 117 -14.92 6.32 6.79
N MET A 118 -13.92 7.21 6.63
CA MET A 118 -12.52 6.94 6.98
C MET A 118 -12.25 6.83 8.50
N GLU A 119 -13.12 7.41 9.33
CA GLU A 119 -13.06 7.28 10.79
C GLU A 119 -13.63 5.94 11.29
N THR A 120 -14.29 5.17 10.41
CA THR A 120 -14.80 3.85 10.74
C THR A 120 -13.64 2.95 11.19
N GLN A 121 -13.70 2.50 12.44
CA GLN A 121 -12.67 1.63 12.99
C GLN A 121 -12.76 0.24 12.38
N HIS A 122 -11.73 -0.11 11.62
CA HIS A 122 -11.52 -1.47 11.15
C HIS A 122 -10.57 -2.16 12.10
N LYS A 123 -10.91 -3.39 12.47
CA LYS A 123 -10.09 -4.22 13.36
C LYS A 123 -9.55 -5.39 12.56
N LEU A 124 -8.27 -5.67 12.78
CA LEU A 124 -7.63 -6.91 12.35
C LEU A 124 -8.09 -8.07 13.26
N ASP A 125 -7.85 -9.30 12.83
CA ASP A 125 -8.23 -10.52 13.58
C ASP A 125 -7.65 -10.57 15.00
N ASN A 126 -6.55 -9.86 15.23
CA ASN A 126 -5.89 -9.70 16.53
C ASN A 126 -6.45 -8.52 17.38
N ASN A 127 -7.61 -7.96 17.00
CA ASN A 127 -8.27 -6.81 17.63
C ASN A 127 -7.44 -5.50 17.62
N LYS A 128 -6.37 -5.43 16.81
CA LYS A 128 -5.62 -4.19 16.60
C LYS A 128 -6.32 -3.30 15.57
N PRO A 129 -6.26 -1.96 15.73
CA PRO A 129 -6.82 -1.05 14.75
C PRO A 129 -6.02 -1.13 13.44
N LEU A 130 -6.74 -1.19 12.32
CA LEU A 130 -6.14 -1.14 10.99
C LEU A 130 -5.63 0.28 10.70
N LEU A 131 -4.41 0.38 10.20
CA LEU A 131 -3.83 1.65 9.78
C LEU A 131 -4.39 2.05 8.41
N LEU A 132 -5.23 3.09 8.38
CA LEU A 132 -5.79 3.66 7.14
C LEU A 132 -5.10 4.95 6.69
N ARG A 133 -4.06 5.37 7.42
CA ARG A 133 -3.37 6.65 7.20
C ARG A 133 -2.27 6.50 6.15
N MET A 134 -2.47 7.12 4.99
CA MET A 134 -1.53 7.03 3.87
C MET A 134 -0.12 7.49 4.24
N ASP A 135 0.01 8.60 4.97
CA ASP A 135 1.31 9.14 5.41
C ASP A 135 2.09 8.13 6.27
N ALA A 136 1.41 7.49 7.22
CA ALA A 136 2.00 6.45 8.05
C ALA A 136 2.37 5.20 7.24
N ILE A 137 1.51 4.79 6.30
CA ILE A 137 1.79 3.67 5.39
C ILE A 137 3.05 3.94 4.56
N GLU A 138 3.24 5.17 4.06
CA GLU A 138 4.42 5.52 3.28
C GLU A 138 5.73 5.47 4.07
N VAL A 139 5.69 5.89 5.34
CA VAL A 139 6.82 5.79 6.26
C VAL A 139 7.15 4.32 6.51
N ILE A 140 6.17 3.53 6.95
CA ILE A 140 6.37 2.09 7.24
C ILE A 140 6.81 1.34 5.99
N THR A 141 6.33 1.71 4.80
CA THR A 141 6.81 1.13 3.54
C THR A 141 8.30 1.40 3.34
N THR A 142 8.74 2.64 3.57
CA THR A 142 10.17 3.01 3.43
C THR A 142 11.02 2.21 4.40
N ASP A 143 10.60 2.13 5.66
CA ASP A 143 11.31 1.37 6.70
C ASP A 143 11.36 -0.13 6.34
N SER A 144 10.24 -0.71 5.92
CA SER A 144 10.16 -2.12 5.53
C SER A 144 11.04 -2.43 4.32
N LEU A 145 11.11 -1.54 3.34
CA LEU A 145 11.98 -1.70 2.17
C LEU A 145 13.46 -1.64 2.58
N GLN A 146 13.84 -0.77 3.51
CA GLN A 146 15.20 -0.72 4.06
C GLN A 146 15.55 -2.00 4.82
N THR A 147 14.64 -2.52 5.63
CA THR A 147 14.81 -3.82 6.30
C THR A 147 15.04 -4.94 5.29
N LEU A 148 14.24 -4.99 4.21
CA LEU A 148 14.40 -5.99 3.15
C LEU A 148 15.76 -5.86 2.42
N ASP A 149 16.24 -4.64 2.19
CA ASP A 149 17.57 -4.42 1.61
C ASP A 149 18.68 -4.95 2.54
N GLY A 150 18.52 -4.79 3.87
CA GLY A 150 19.40 -5.39 4.87
C GLY A 150 19.38 -6.92 4.84
N ILE A 151 18.19 -7.52 4.82
CA ILE A 151 18.00 -8.98 4.73
C ILE A 151 18.68 -9.52 3.47
N GLN A 152 18.51 -8.88 2.32
CA GLN A 152 19.17 -9.30 1.08
C GLN A 152 20.69 -9.27 1.16
N LEU A 153 21.26 -8.25 1.81
CA LEU A 153 22.69 -8.16 2.00
C LEU A 153 23.21 -9.32 2.84
N GLU A 154 22.53 -9.64 3.94
CA GLU A 154 22.89 -10.74 4.84
C GLU A 154 22.75 -12.12 4.17
N LEU A 155 21.71 -12.33 3.37
CA LEU A 155 21.54 -13.59 2.63
C LEU A 155 22.65 -13.79 1.60
N LYS A 156 23.04 -12.73 0.90
CA LYS A 156 24.16 -12.76 -0.06
C LYS A 156 25.50 -13.05 0.61
N THR A 157 25.69 -12.64 1.87
CA THR A 157 26.89 -13.01 2.64
C THR A 157 26.85 -14.48 3.05
N LEU A 158 25.71 -14.98 3.54
CA LEU A 158 25.56 -16.38 3.97
C LEU A 158 25.75 -17.39 2.83
N ARG A 159 25.48 -16.99 1.58
CA ARG A 159 25.73 -17.83 0.40
C ARG A 159 27.22 -17.92 0.02
N LYS A 160 28.05 -16.98 0.47
CA LYS A 160 29.48 -16.91 0.14
C LYS A 160 30.38 -17.53 1.22
N GLU A 161 29.81 -17.82 2.40
CA GLU A 161 30.45 -18.52 3.52
C GLU A 161 30.33 -20.05 3.34
#